data_AF-A0A2V7MHG0-F1
#
_entry.id   AF-A0A2V7MHG0-F1
#
_cell.length_a   1.000
_cell.length_b   1.000
_cell.length_c   1.000
_cell.angle_alpha   90.00
_cell.angle_beta   90.00
_cell.angle_gamma   90.00
#
_symmetry.space_group_name_H-M   'P 1'
#
loop_
_entity.id
_entity.type
_entity.pdbx_description
1 polymer ?
#
loop_
_entity_poly.entity_id
_entity_poly.type
_entity_poly.pdbx_seq_one_letter_code
_entity_poly.pdbx_strand_id
1 'polypeptide(L)'
;MWATNAKIVGIVLGTLALYTLIANKIPQVQSEVPQALTLGANVTPEQLVAAGEKVYTGIGGCTTCHGLGERAPNLLTDEKGQGTIGARCGKREPGKTCKQYLYESLDNPTAYVVSGYQPIMPVMTKQLSPAQVWSVIAFLESQGGTVDVTASDIPTTSPASPTSPTSPGGGGGAGGAAFAGEELRHHDERGPARSAGAVSGGAQMSSPLRPAIRRYAEHPFWQAVGILLLAYIVVVGVVPILPGSAIVPKSVVLQYMITVLVGVLIYVSDNEERWRQFKEPIQAVLVEPRLKVVRAVVVAGVTALVGLVAYGQVKTTVAAPPNLRSIHPAPPAEITFRGKTITLTGLENPLRRYPDSLPSYLAEGKRVYYQNCLPCHGDHLDGQGHFAPGFNPLPANFQDNGTIAQLTESFVFWRVAKGGPGLPREGTPWNSAMPVWEDFLTEREIWSVILFLYEQTGWTPRTWEKSVSGEK
;
A
#
# COMPACT_ATOMS: atom_id res chain seq x y z
N MET A 1 0.34 -5.01 52.28
CA MET A 1 -0.47 -4.93 51.06
C MET A 1 0.20 -4.14 49.94
N TRP A 2 0.72 -2.92 50.18
CA TRP A 2 1.41 -2.11 49.15
C TRP A 2 2.69 -2.75 48.57
N ALA A 3 3.53 -3.35 49.40
CA ALA A 3 4.79 -3.98 48.95
C ALA A 3 4.57 -5.16 47.98
N THR A 4 3.48 -5.92 48.16
CA THR A 4 3.14 -7.05 47.28
C THR A 4 2.55 -6.56 45.96
N ASN A 5 1.68 -5.54 46.01
CA ASN A 5 1.14 -4.92 44.80
C ASN A 5 2.25 -4.24 43.98
N ALA A 6 3.25 -3.62 44.62
CA ALA A 6 4.40 -3.03 43.95
C ALA A 6 5.27 -4.08 43.23
N LYS A 7 5.43 -5.29 43.80
CA LYS A 7 6.14 -6.40 43.15
C LYS A 7 5.40 -6.90 41.91
N ILE A 8 4.07 -7.01 41.99
CA ILE A 8 3.24 -7.43 40.85
C ILE A 8 3.28 -6.39 39.74
N VAL A 9 3.12 -5.10 40.08
CA VAL A 9 3.27 -4.01 39.12
C VAL A 9 4.67 -4.02 38.50
N GLY A 10 5.72 -4.27 39.28
CA GLY A 10 7.08 -4.42 38.79
C GLY A 10 7.25 -5.57 37.80
N ILE A 11 6.67 -6.74 38.07
CA ILE A 11 6.73 -7.90 37.17
C ILE A 11 5.93 -7.65 35.89
N VAL A 12 4.74 -7.04 36.00
CA VAL A 12 3.90 -6.71 34.83
C VAL A 12 4.60 -5.67 33.95
N LEU A 13 5.11 -4.58 34.54
CA LEU A 13 5.86 -3.56 33.81
C LEU A 13 7.16 -4.13 33.22
N GLY A 14 7.87 -4.99 33.96
CA GLY A 14 9.08 -5.64 33.48
C GLY A 14 8.81 -6.59 32.31
N THR A 15 7.71 -7.34 32.36
CA THR A 15 7.29 -8.25 31.29
C THR A 15 6.86 -7.46 30.06
N LEU A 16 6.03 -6.43 30.24
CA LEU A 16 5.64 -5.52 29.15
C LEU A 16 6.86 -4.83 28.54
N ALA A 17 7.78 -4.32 29.35
CA ALA A 17 9.02 -3.69 28.88
C ALA A 17 9.89 -4.68 28.10
N LEU A 18 10.05 -5.91 28.58
CA LEU A 18 10.82 -6.96 27.89
C LEU A 18 10.18 -7.35 26.56
N TYR A 19 8.86 -7.56 26.51
CA TYR A 19 8.16 -7.87 25.26
C TYR A 19 8.21 -6.71 24.28
N THR A 20 8.08 -5.46 24.73
CA THR A 20 8.25 -4.28 23.88
C THR A 20 9.69 -4.15 23.37
N LEU A 21 10.69 -4.48 24.21
CA LEU A 21 12.10 -4.53 23.80
C LEU A 21 12.34 -5.59 22.72
N ILE A 22 11.79 -6.79 22.90
CA ILE A 22 11.92 -7.89 21.93
C ILE A 22 11.15 -7.55 20.65
N ALA A 23 9.94 -6.99 20.75
CA ALA A 23 9.16 -6.54 19.60
C ALA A 23 9.91 -5.46 18.80
N ASN A 24 10.57 -4.51 19.46
CA ASN A 24 11.43 -3.52 18.80
C ASN A 24 12.74 -4.10 18.24
N LYS A 25 13.15 -5.30 18.68
CA LYS A 25 14.30 -6.03 18.11
C LYS A 25 13.92 -6.91 16.91
N ILE A 26 12.65 -7.27 16.76
CA ILE A 26 12.16 -7.90 15.53
C ILE A 26 12.14 -6.82 14.45
N PRO A 27 12.79 -7.01 13.28
CA PRO A 27 12.72 -6.07 12.17
C PRO A 27 11.26 -5.84 11.84
N GLN A 28 10.76 -4.67 12.20
CA GLN A 28 9.41 -4.27 11.86
C GLN A 28 9.42 -4.15 10.34
N VAL A 29 8.72 -5.06 9.65
CA VAL A 29 8.43 -4.87 8.22
C VAL A 29 7.41 -3.74 8.16
N GLN A 30 7.90 -2.53 8.37
CA GLN A 30 7.14 -1.35 8.07
C GLN A 30 6.94 -1.37 6.57
N SER A 31 5.71 -1.13 6.13
CA SER A 31 5.49 -0.49 4.84
C SER A 31 5.97 0.97 4.96
N GLU A 32 7.25 1.15 5.32
CA GLU A 32 7.89 2.46 5.23
C GLU A 32 7.92 2.77 3.74
N VAL A 33 7.30 3.90 3.39
CA VAL A 33 7.62 4.58 2.13
C VAL A 33 9.14 4.63 2.06
N PRO A 34 9.78 4.12 1.00
CA PRO A 34 11.22 4.08 0.90
C PRO A 34 11.79 5.44 1.27
N GLN A 35 12.67 5.45 2.28
CA GLN A 35 13.37 6.67 2.68
C GLN A 35 13.89 7.34 1.41
N ALA A 36 13.50 8.59 1.19
CA ALA A 36 13.98 9.36 0.06
C ALA A 36 15.51 9.35 0.15
N LEU A 37 16.15 8.73 -0.83
CA LEU A 37 17.59 8.58 -0.86
C LEU A 37 18.19 9.99 -1.04
N THR A 38 18.53 10.67 0.07
CA THR A 38 19.12 12.01 0.03
C THR A 38 20.61 11.88 -0.26
N LEU A 39 20.95 11.78 -1.54
CA LEU A 39 22.32 11.87 -1.99
C LEU A 39 22.75 13.34 -1.90
N GLY A 40 23.79 13.62 -1.11
CA GLY A 40 24.37 14.96 -0.99
C GLY A 40 25.17 15.36 -2.24
N ALA A 41 25.55 16.64 -2.34
CA ALA A 41 26.27 17.20 -3.48
C ALA A 41 27.65 16.56 -3.79
N ASN A 42 28.21 15.77 -2.86
CA ASN A 42 29.51 15.09 -2.98
C ASN A 42 29.37 13.55 -2.91
N VAL A 43 28.43 12.97 -3.66
CA VAL A 43 28.26 11.51 -3.72
C VAL A 43 29.35 10.88 -4.60
N THR A 44 29.98 9.79 -4.13
CA THR A 44 30.98 9.05 -4.93
C THR A 44 30.31 8.05 -5.90
N PRO A 45 30.96 7.65 -7.00
CA PRO A 45 30.42 6.63 -7.92
C PRO A 45 30.07 5.32 -7.21
N GLU A 46 30.86 4.89 -6.23
CA GLU A 46 30.61 3.66 -5.46
C GLU A 46 29.35 3.77 -4.60
N GLN A 47 29.10 4.96 -4.03
CA GLN A 47 27.87 5.23 -3.28
C GLN A 47 26.65 5.24 -4.20
N LEU A 48 26.78 5.77 -5.42
CA LEU A 48 25.72 5.73 -6.44
C LEU A 48 25.42 4.30 -6.89
N VAL A 49 26.46 3.49 -7.10
CA VAL A 49 26.30 2.06 -7.45
C VAL A 49 25.59 1.30 -6.33
N ALA A 50 26.03 1.46 -5.08
CA ALA A 50 25.40 0.79 -3.94
C ALA A 50 23.94 1.25 -3.70
N ALA A 51 23.65 2.52 -3.96
CA ALA A 51 22.30 3.06 -3.97
C ALA A 51 21.45 2.47 -5.11
N GLY A 52 22.02 2.41 -6.31
CA GLY A 52 21.38 1.88 -7.50
C GLY A 52 21.02 0.41 -7.37
N GLU A 53 21.89 -0.39 -6.78
CA GLU A 53 21.63 -1.81 -6.50
C GLU A 53 20.39 -1.99 -5.62
N LYS A 54 20.23 -1.17 -4.58
CA LYS A 54 19.04 -1.19 -3.70
C LYS A 54 17.77 -0.78 -4.42
N VAL A 55 17.86 0.20 -5.33
CA VAL A 55 16.71 0.59 -6.15
C VAL A 55 16.37 -0.53 -7.13
N TYR A 56 17.36 -1.12 -7.80
CA TYR A 56 17.19 -2.19 -8.77
C TYR A 56 16.54 -3.44 -8.17
N THR A 57 17.03 -3.88 -7.01
CA THR A 57 16.57 -5.09 -6.31
C THR A 57 15.34 -4.87 -5.43
N GLY A 58 15.05 -3.62 -5.08
CA GLY A 58 13.94 -3.25 -4.21
C GLY A 58 12.90 -2.38 -4.93
N ILE A 59 12.93 -1.08 -4.63
CA ILE A 59 11.81 -0.16 -4.85
C ILE A 59 11.57 0.18 -6.33
N GLY A 60 12.59 0.03 -7.17
CA GLY A 60 12.48 0.19 -8.62
C GLY A 60 11.84 -1.01 -9.30
N GLY A 61 11.63 -2.13 -8.57
CA GLY A 61 10.94 -3.32 -9.08
C GLY A 61 11.59 -3.94 -10.32
N CYS A 62 12.84 -3.58 -10.64
CA CYS A 62 13.48 -3.91 -11.91
C CYS A 62 13.65 -5.42 -12.09
N THR A 63 13.95 -6.13 -11.00
CA THR A 63 14.09 -7.60 -10.97
C THR A 63 12.82 -8.36 -11.32
N THR A 64 11.65 -7.73 -11.24
CA THR A 64 10.36 -8.33 -11.63
C THR A 64 10.33 -8.66 -13.13
N CYS A 65 11.08 -7.91 -13.95
CA CYS A 65 11.14 -8.10 -15.39
C CYS A 65 12.55 -8.43 -15.89
N HIS A 66 13.58 -7.82 -15.29
CA HIS A 66 14.98 -7.97 -15.71
C HIS A 66 15.72 -8.94 -14.79
N GLY A 67 16.09 -10.12 -15.32
CA GLY A 67 16.92 -11.09 -14.59
C GLY A 67 16.95 -12.49 -15.20
N LEU A 68 15.83 -12.96 -15.76
CA LEU A 68 15.74 -14.27 -16.42
C LEU A 68 15.92 -14.20 -17.95
N GLY A 69 15.88 -13.00 -18.55
CA GLY A 69 15.96 -12.82 -20.00
C GLY A 69 14.68 -13.23 -20.75
N GLU A 70 13.62 -13.64 -20.07
CA GLU A 70 12.37 -14.06 -20.72
C GLU A 70 11.40 -12.88 -20.92
N ARG A 71 11.15 -12.11 -19.86
CA ARG A 71 10.17 -11.00 -19.85
C ARG A 71 10.75 -9.69 -20.37
N ALA A 72 12.01 -9.42 -20.02
CA ALA A 72 12.77 -8.27 -20.48
C ALA A 72 14.25 -8.68 -20.64
N PRO A 73 15.06 -7.90 -21.36
CA PRO A 73 16.48 -8.21 -21.56
C PRO A 73 17.19 -8.42 -20.22
N ASN A 74 18.01 -9.46 -20.13
CA ASN A 74 18.82 -9.70 -18.95
C ASN A 74 19.88 -8.58 -18.80
N LEU A 75 19.85 -7.87 -17.68
CA LEU A 75 20.74 -6.73 -17.46
C LEU A 75 22.00 -7.12 -16.68
N LEU A 76 21.88 -8.05 -15.72
CA LEU A 76 22.95 -8.37 -14.78
C LEU A 76 23.89 -9.46 -15.27
N THR A 77 23.38 -10.38 -16.09
CA THR A 77 24.20 -11.43 -16.71
C THR A 77 24.23 -11.26 -18.21
N ASP A 78 24.84 -12.23 -18.88
CA ASP A 78 24.89 -12.28 -20.33
C ASP A 78 23.47 -12.40 -20.93
N GLU A 79 23.16 -11.51 -21.89
CA GLU A 79 21.94 -11.55 -22.68
C GLU A 79 22.25 -12.20 -24.03
N LYS A 80 22.05 -13.53 -24.12
CA LYS A 80 22.25 -14.32 -25.36
C LYS A 80 23.63 -14.11 -26.03
N GLY A 81 24.70 -14.06 -25.24
CA GLY A 81 26.07 -13.89 -25.74
C GLY A 81 26.50 -12.44 -25.99
N GLN A 82 25.67 -11.44 -25.63
CA GLN A 82 25.96 -10.02 -25.85
C GLN A 82 26.67 -9.31 -24.69
N GLY A 83 26.91 -10.01 -23.59
CA GLY A 83 27.46 -9.48 -22.34
C GLY A 83 26.41 -8.83 -21.43
N THR A 84 26.84 -8.40 -20.25
CA THR A 84 26.04 -7.63 -19.27
C THR A 84 25.68 -6.24 -19.78
N ILE A 85 24.74 -5.56 -19.14
CA ILE A 85 24.26 -4.25 -19.64
C ILE A 85 25.37 -3.20 -19.70
N GLY A 86 26.23 -3.12 -18.69
CA GLY A 86 27.35 -2.18 -18.65
C GLY A 86 28.40 -2.44 -19.75
N ALA A 87 28.55 -3.69 -20.20
CA ALA A 87 29.45 -4.03 -21.30
C ALA A 87 28.90 -3.65 -22.68
N ARG A 88 27.57 -3.56 -22.83
CA ARG A 88 26.91 -3.41 -24.15
C ARG A 88 26.18 -2.08 -24.36
N CYS A 89 25.74 -1.39 -23.31
CA CYS A 89 24.93 -0.15 -23.36
C CYS A 89 25.47 0.89 -24.35
N GLY A 90 26.77 1.20 -24.30
CA GLY A 90 27.40 2.20 -25.18
C GLY A 90 27.50 1.80 -26.66
N LYS A 91 27.10 0.57 -27.02
CA LYS A 91 27.08 0.07 -28.40
C LYS A 91 25.66 -0.21 -28.89
N ARG A 92 24.64 0.00 -28.05
CA ARG A 92 23.24 -0.32 -28.39
C ARG A 92 22.68 0.62 -29.44
N GLU A 93 22.96 1.91 -29.30
CA GLU A 93 22.46 2.91 -30.22
C GLU A 93 23.61 3.79 -30.71
N PRO A 94 23.81 3.90 -32.04
CA PRO A 94 24.86 4.75 -32.61
C PRO A 94 24.75 6.20 -32.13
N GLY A 95 25.85 6.75 -31.62
CA GLY A 95 25.94 8.16 -31.22
C GLY A 95 25.50 8.48 -29.80
N LYS A 96 25.06 7.49 -29.00
CA LYS A 96 24.74 7.67 -27.57
C LYS A 96 25.80 7.05 -26.66
N THR A 97 26.12 7.72 -25.56
CA THR A 97 26.92 7.11 -24.48
C THR A 97 26.08 6.09 -23.70
N CYS A 98 26.75 5.27 -22.87
CA CYS A 98 26.06 4.30 -22.02
C CYS A 98 25.01 4.97 -21.13
N LYS A 99 25.38 6.00 -20.36
CA LYS A 99 24.41 6.75 -19.55
C LYS A 99 23.27 7.40 -20.32
N GLN A 100 23.53 7.94 -21.51
CA GLN A 100 22.48 8.56 -22.33
C GLN A 100 21.46 7.53 -22.78
N TYR A 101 21.93 6.38 -23.25
CA TYR A 101 21.09 5.25 -23.63
C TYR A 101 20.27 4.73 -22.45
N LEU A 102 20.90 4.55 -21.27
CA LEU A 102 20.23 4.05 -20.08
C LEU A 102 19.20 5.05 -19.53
N TYR A 103 19.51 6.35 -19.54
CA TYR A 103 18.56 7.38 -19.14
C TYR A 103 17.34 7.41 -20.05
N GLU A 104 17.53 7.42 -21.38
CA GLU A 104 16.41 7.38 -22.33
C GLU A 104 15.62 6.07 -22.20
N SER A 105 16.27 4.94 -21.96
CA SER A 105 15.57 3.67 -21.68
C SER A 105 14.67 3.74 -20.44
N LEU A 106 14.99 4.59 -19.46
CA LEU A 106 14.19 4.80 -18.25
C LEU A 106 13.11 5.88 -18.43
N ASP A 107 13.38 6.92 -19.22
CA ASP A 107 12.48 8.07 -19.44
C ASP A 107 11.50 7.86 -20.60
N ASN A 108 11.99 7.27 -21.68
CA ASN A 108 11.23 6.88 -22.86
C ASN A 108 11.59 5.43 -23.27
N PRO A 109 11.14 4.42 -22.51
CA PRO A 109 11.45 2.99 -22.75
C PRO A 109 11.00 2.45 -24.12
N THR A 110 10.31 3.27 -24.91
CA THR A 110 9.82 2.93 -26.25
C THR A 110 10.63 3.52 -27.38
N ALA A 111 11.52 4.47 -27.08
CA ALA A 111 12.40 5.06 -28.07
C ALA A 111 13.27 3.98 -28.73
N TYR A 112 13.75 3.03 -27.92
CA TYR A 112 14.61 1.94 -28.36
C TYR A 112 14.28 0.63 -27.62
N VAL A 113 13.56 -0.27 -28.31
CA VAL A 113 13.08 -1.55 -27.74
C VAL A 113 13.96 -2.68 -28.22
N VAL A 114 14.58 -3.43 -27.32
CA VAL A 114 15.45 -4.56 -27.69
C VAL A 114 14.67 -5.60 -28.50
N SER A 115 15.19 -5.94 -29.69
CA SER A 115 14.65 -7.00 -30.54
C SER A 115 14.29 -8.29 -29.78
N GLY A 116 13.08 -8.79 -30.03
CA GLY A 116 12.51 -9.97 -29.38
C GLY A 116 11.74 -9.67 -28.08
N TYR A 117 11.76 -8.44 -27.57
CA TYR A 117 11.00 -8.04 -26.38
C TYR A 117 9.84 -7.12 -26.69
N GLN A 118 8.79 -7.23 -25.88
CA GLN A 118 7.62 -6.37 -25.92
C GLN A 118 7.95 -5.02 -25.23
N PRO A 119 7.42 -3.88 -25.70
CA PRO A 119 7.66 -2.58 -25.08
C PRO A 119 6.78 -2.40 -23.82
N ILE A 120 7.01 -3.23 -22.81
CA ILE A 120 6.21 -3.28 -21.57
C ILE A 120 6.81 -2.47 -20.42
N MET A 121 8.05 -1.98 -20.58
CA MET A 121 8.73 -1.24 -19.52
C MET A 121 8.00 0.07 -19.24
N PRO A 122 7.61 0.35 -17.98
CA PRO A 122 6.98 1.60 -17.60
C PRO A 122 8.00 2.74 -17.58
N VAL A 123 7.50 3.98 -17.64
CA VAL A 123 8.35 5.18 -17.55
C VAL A 123 8.86 5.33 -16.12
N MET A 124 10.12 4.94 -15.90
CA MET A 124 10.71 4.87 -14.56
C MET A 124 10.99 6.25 -13.97
N THR A 125 11.24 7.26 -14.80
CA THR A 125 11.42 8.67 -14.36
C THR A 125 10.15 9.28 -13.74
N LYS A 126 8.97 8.68 -13.98
CA LYS A 126 7.72 9.05 -13.32
C LYS A 126 7.48 8.32 -11.99
N GLN A 127 8.24 7.25 -11.73
CA GLN A 127 8.09 6.39 -10.54
C GLN A 127 9.22 6.58 -9.54
N LEU A 128 10.40 6.98 -10.02
CA LEU A 128 11.62 7.13 -9.24
C LEU A 128 12.02 8.61 -9.18
N SER A 129 12.62 9.01 -8.06
CA SER A 129 13.23 10.34 -7.94
C SER A 129 14.44 10.47 -8.87
N PRO A 130 14.84 11.69 -9.28
CA PRO A 130 16.02 11.88 -10.13
C PRO A 130 17.29 11.24 -9.54
N ALA A 131 17.48 11.34 -8.23
CA ALA A 131 18.60 10.68 -7.53
C ALA A 131 18.54 9.15 -7.66
N GLN A 132 17.36 8.55 -7.57
CA GLN A 132 17.17 7.10 -7.71
C GLN A 132 17.41 6.64 -9.16
N VAL A 133 16.91 7.39 -10.15
CA VAL A 133 17.15 7.11 -11.58
C VAL A 133 18.64 7.06 -11.88
N TRP A 134 19.38 8.11 -11.52
CA TRP A 134 20.82 8.18 -11.78
C TRP A 134 21.63 7.17 -10.98
N SER A 135 21.20 6.82 -9.77
CA SER A 135 21.81 5.72 -9.00
C SER A 135 21.65 4.37 -9.71
N VAL A 136 20.45 4.06 -10.23
CA VAL A 136 20.22 2.83 -11.00
C VAL A 136 21.09 2.81 -12.25
N ILE A 137 21.20 3.93 -12.97
CA ILE A 137 22.09 4.02 -14.15
C ILE A 137 23.52 3.67 -13.75
N ALA A 138 24.07 4.30 -12.70
CA ALA A 138 25.43 4.00 -12.21
C ALA A 138 25.62 2.51 -11.88
N PHE A 139 24.64 1.88 -11.22
CA PHE A 139 24.68 0.45 -10.94
C PHE A 139 24.64 -0.42 -12.20
N LEU A 140 23.85 -0.04 -13.22
CA LEU A 140 23.80 -0.76 -14.49
C LEU A 140 25.12 -0.63 -15.25
N GLU A 141 25.75 0.54 -15.24
CA GLU A 141 27.09 0.74 -15.83
C GLU A 141 28.15 -0.12 -15.14
N SER A 142 28.08 -0.26 -13.81
CA SER A 142 29.03 -1.09 -13.07
C SER A 142 28.91 -2.58 -13.39
N GLN A 143 27.84 -3.03 -14.07
CA GLN A 143 27.71 -4.41 -14.53
C GLN A 143 28.57 -4.64 -15.78
N GLY A 144 29.89 -4.71 -15.61
CA GLY A 144 30.85 -5.01 -16.68
C GLY A 144 31.26 -3.82 -17.55
N GLY A 145 30.90 -2.59 -17.15
CA GLY A 145 31.34 -1.34 -17.77
C GLY A 145 32.04 -0.40 -16.79
N THR A 146 32.40 0.80 -17.26
CA THR A 146 32.93 1.89 -16.44
C THR A 146 31.80 2.83 -16.06
N VAL A 147 31.69 3.17 -14.77
CA VAL A 147 30.68 4.12 -14.28
C VAL A 147 31.08 5.54 -14.68
N ASP A 148 30.25 6.20 -15.49
CA ASP A 148 30.45 7.57 -15.98
C ASP A 148 29.46 8.58 -15.37
N VAL A 149 28.50 8.09 -14.57
CA VAL A 149 27.56 8.91 -13.79
C VAL A 149 28.28 9.64 -12.66
N THR A 150 27.99 10.93 -12.54
CA THR A 150 28.57 11.86 -11.56
C THR A 150 27.48 12.61 -10.81
N ALA A 151 27.87 13.29 -9.71
CA ALA A 151 26.95 14.15 -8.96
C ALA A 151 26.31 15.26 -9.81
N SER A 152 26.99 15.73 -10.88
CA SER A 152 26.44 16.74 -11.79
C SER A 152 25.33 16.23 -12.70
N ASP A 153 25.21 14.91 -12.89
CA ASP A 153 24.12 14.34 -13.69
C ASP A 153 22.78 14.36 -12.91
N ILE A 154 22.82 14.45 -11.57
CA ILE A 154 21.65 14.49 -10.71
C ILE A 154 21.09 15.93 -10.65
N PRO A 155 19.86 16.18 -11.16
CA PRO A 155 19.24 17.49 -11.03
C PRO A 155 19.09 17.85 -9.56
N THR A 156 19.62 19.01 -9.14
CA THR A 156 19.39 19.54 -7.80
C THR A 156 17.92 19.89 -7.66
N THR A 157 17.12 19.00 -7.08
CA THR A 157 15.75 19.35 -6.70
C THR A 157 15.82 20.32 -5.52
N SER A 158 15.48 21.59 -5.76
CA SER A 158 14.91 22.45 -4.71
C SER A 158 13.77 21.70 -4.03
N PRO A 159 13.58 21.84 -2.71
CA PRO A 159 12.53 21.14 -1.99
C PRO A 159 11.18 21.44 -2.64
N ALA A 160 10.38 20.38 -2.79
CA ALA A 160 9.05 20.42 -3.38
C ALA A 160 8.26 21.65 -2.93
N SER A 161 7.71 22.39 -3.89
CA SER A 161 6.69 23.40 -3.59
C SER A 161 5.51 22.72 -2.89
N PRO A 162 4.95 23.35 -1.83
CA PRO A 162 3.90 22.74 -1.05
C PRO A 162 2.65 22.55 -1.93
N THR A 163 2.12 21.33 -1.89
CA THR A 163 0.80 20.98 -2.38
C THR A 163 -0.23 22.03 -1.95
N SER A 164 -1.01 22.52 -2.92
CA SER A 164 -2.13 23.44 -2.71
C SER A 164 -3.18 22.86 -1.74
N PRO A 165 -3.87 23.71 -0.97
CA PRO A 165 -4.73 23.29 0.13
C PRO A 165 -6.08 22.77 -0.37
N THR A 166 -6.50 21.65 0.21
CA THR A 166 -7.87 21.14 0.15
C THR A 166 -8.84 22.18 0.73
N SER A 167 -9.92 22.46 0.00
CA SER A 167 -10.98 23.40 0.39
C SER A 167 -11.69 23.03 1.71
N PRO A 168 -12.19 24.03 2.46
CA PRO A 168 -12.83 23.82 3.75
C PRO A 168 -14.33 23.48 3.61
N GLY A 169 -14.72 22.32 4.15
CA GLY A 169 -16.12 21.99 4.43
C GLY A 169 -16.60 22.69 5.71
N GLY A 170 -17.75 23.36 5.61
CA GLY A 170 -18.26 24.32 6.58
C GLY A 170 -18.65 23.79 7.96
N GLY A 171 -18.49 24.66 8.95
CA GLY A 171 -19.13 24.60 10.26
C GLY A 171 -19.53 26.01 10.66
N GLY A 172 -20.82 26.32 10.58
CA GLY A 172 -21.37 27.59 11.03
C GLY A 172 -21.53 27.66 12.56
N GLY A 173 -21.34 28.85 13.10
CA GLY A 173 -22.29 29.45 14.05
C GLY A 173 -22.09 29.22 15.56
N ALA A 174 -21.60 30.29 16.20
CA ALA A 174 -22.24 31.02 17.31
C ALA A 174 -21.76 30.84 18.77
N GLY A 175 -21.31 31.98 19.34
CA GLY A 175 -21.50 32.44 20.72
C GLY A 175 -20.45 32.00 21.75
N GLY A 176 -19.81 32.83 22.58
CA GLY A 176 -19.97 34.24 22.93
C GLY A 176 -19.49 34.46 24.39
N ALA A 177 -18.85 35.61 24.66
CA ALA A 177 -18.43 36.23 25.95
C ALA A 177 -17.36 35.48 26.82
N ALA A 178 -16.16 35.99 27.09
CA ALA A 178 -15.66 37.28 27.62
C ALA A 178 -16.00 37.54 29.11
N PHE A 179 -14.94 37.80 29.90
CA PHE A 179 -14.71 38.72 31.05
C PHE A 179 -13.69 38.09 32.01
N ALA A 180 -12.44 38.59 32.06
CA ALA A 180 -11.93 39.63 32.98
C ALA A 180 -12.13 39.21 34.45
N GLY A 181 -11.11 38.94 35.26
CA GLY A 181 -9.94 39.75 35.59
C GLY A 181 -9.95 39.86 37.13
N GLU A 182 -8.77 39.82 37.78
CA GLU A 182 -8.39 40.64 38.95
C GLU A 182 -7.25 39.93 39.72
N GLU A 183 -6.32 40.78 40.10
CA GLU A 183 -4.99 40.58 40.64
C GLU A 183 -5.00 40.74 42.19
N LEU A 184 -3.84 40.44 42.80
CA LEU A 184 -3.29 41.00 44.05
C LEU A 184 -3.36 40.17 45.36
N ARG A 185 -2.11 39.88 45.81
CA ARG A 185 -1.53 40.21 47.14
C ARG A 185 -2.00 39.35 48.33
N HIS A 186 -1.18 39.01 49.32
CA HIS A 186 0.21 39.25 49.67
C HIS A 186 0.51 38.43 50.95
N HIS A 187 1.80 38.21 51.25
CA HIS A 187 2.39 38.09 52.61
C HIS A 187 2.03 36.81 53.42
N ASP A 188 2.90 36.17 54.19
CA ASP A 188 4.30 36.45 54.57
C ASP A 188 4.90 35.20 55.24
N GLU A 189 6.23 35.07 55.09
CA GLU A 189 7.26 34.71 56.10
C GLU A 189 7.15 33.36 56.86
N ARG A 190 8.06 32.40 56.59
CA ARG A 190 9.36 32.14 57.30
C ARG A 190 9.18 31.79 58.79
N GLY A 191 9.33 30.52 59.20
CA GLY A 191 10.64 29.93 59.60
C GLY A 191 10.69 29.73 61.14
N PRO A 192 11.73 29.12 61.73
CA PRO A 192 12.05 27.69 61.63
C PRO A 192 12.30 26.98 62.99
N ALA A 193 12.49 25.66 62.91
CA ALA A 193 13.50 24.86 63.64
C ALA A 193 13.21 24.18 65.00
N ARG A 194 13.71 22.92 65.06
CA ARG A 194 14.06 22.05 66.22
C ARG A 194 12.88 21.38 66.94
N SER A 195 12.92 20.12 67.36
CA SER A 195 13.87 19.01 67.32
C SER A 195 13.21 17.78 67.95
N ALA A 196 13.61 16.58 67.52
CA ALA A 196 13.63 15.31 68.28
C ALA A 196 12.31 14.64 68.74
N GLY A 197 12.19 13.35 68.40
CA GLY A 197 11.70 12.36 69.37
C GLY A 197 10.36 11.69 69.12
N ALA A 198 10.41 10.52 68.47
CA ALA A 198 9.66 9.29 68.76
C ALA A 198 8.11 9.23 68.65
N VAL A 199 7.69 8.48 67.62
CA VAL A 199 6.67 7.39 67.60
C VAL A 199 5.32 7.64 68.29
N SER A 200 4.25 7.75 67.50
CA SER A 200 3.04 6.89 67.60
C SER A 200 1.95 7.31 66.58
N GLY A 201 1.26 6.30 66.01
CA GLY A 201 -0.10 6.47 65.46
C GLY A 201 -0.23 7.05 64.05
N GLY A 202 -0.02 6.22 63.03
CA GLY A 202 -0.45 6.54 61.67
C GLY A 202 -1.97 6.69 61.58
N ALA A 203 -2.43 7.93 61.50
CA ALA A 203 -3.80 8.28 61.17
C ALA A 203 -4.14 7.80 59.76
N GLN A 204 -5.21 7.01 59.64
CA GLN A 204 -5.77 6.59 58.37
C GLN A 204 -6.28 7.83 57.62
N MET A 205 -5.67 8.16 56.48
CA MET A 205 -6.18 9.16 55.54
C MET A 205 -7.44 8.62 54.86
N SER A 206 -8.59 9.21 55.20
CA SER A 206 -9.89 8.94 54.60
C SER A 206 -9.97 9.51 53.18
N SER A 207 -10.16 8.63 52.20
CA SER A 207 -10.39 8.95 50.77
C SER A 207 -11.85 9.40 50.52
N PRO A 208 -12.14 10.32 49.59
CA PRO A 208 -13.43 11.03 49.48
C PRO A 208 -14.59 10.25 48.81
N LEU A 209 -14.51 8.92 48.67
CA LEU A 209 -15.51 8.13 47.95
C LEU A 209 -16.67 7.68 48.85
N ARG A 210 -17.92 7.80 48.35
CA ARG A 210 -19.15 7.37 49.05
C ARG A 210 -19.07 5.87 49.44
N PRO A 211 -19.55 5.46 50.63
CA PRO A 211 -19.32 4.13 51.20
C PRO A 211 -19.85 2.95 50.37
N ALA A 212 -20.88 3.15 49.55
CA ALA A 212 -21.37 2.12 48.62
C ALA A 212 -20.41 1.86 47.45
N ILE A 213 -19.81 2.92 46.90
CA ILE A 213 -18.85 2.86 45.78
C ILE A 213 -17.55 2.19 46.26
N ARG A 214 -17.16 2.45 47.51
CA ARG A 214 -16.00 1.82 48.16
C ARG A 214 -16.10 0.29 48.21
N ARG A 215 -17.27 -0.27 48.55
CA ARG A 215 -17.47 -1.73 48.56
C ARG A 215 -17.33 -2.36 47.17
N TYR A 216 -17.82 -1.69 46.13
CA TYR A 216 -17.67 -2.18 44.76
C TYR A 216 -16.23 -2.07 44.24
N ALA A 217 -15.52 -0.99 44.56
CA ALA A 217 -14.12 -0.78 44.16
C ALA A 217 -13.12 -1.68 44.91
N GLU A 218 -13.45 -2.11 46.12
CA GLU A 218 -12.63 -3.04 46.93
C GLU A 218 -12.88 -4.51 46.55
N HIS A 219 -13.92 -4.81 45.76
CA HIS A 219 -14.28 -6.18 45.40
C HIS A 219 -13.36 -6.76 44.31
N PRO A 220 -12.77 -7.96 44.48
CA PRO A 220 -11.77 -8.53 43.57
C PRO A 220 -12.23 -8.63 42.10
N PHE A 221 -13.52 -8.94 41.87
CA PHE A 221 -14.11 -8.99 40.52
C PHE A 221 -14.06 -7.64 39.79
N TRP A 222 -14.49 -6.57 40.45
CA TRP A 222 -14.54 -5.25 39.82
C TRP A 222 -13.15 -4.63 39.69
N GLN A 223 -12.22 -4.97 40.58
CA GLN A 223 -10.80 -4.65 40.42
C GLN A 223 -10.21 -5.31 39.18
N ALA A 224 -10.48 -6.61 38.96
CA ALA A 224 -10.04 -7.32 37.77
C ALA A 224 -10.57 -6.68 36.47
N VAL A 225 -11.87 -6.37 36.43
CA VAL A 225 -12.50 -5.67 35.30
C VAL A 225 -11.87 -4.28 35.09
N GLY A 226 -11.67 -3.52 36.16
CA GLY A 226 -11.04 -2.20 36.11
C GLY A 226 -9.60 -2.25 35.58
N ILE A 227 -8.80 -3.22 36.01
CA ILE A 227 -7.43 -3.42 35.53
C ILE A 227 -7.41 -3.75 34.03
N LEU A 228 -8.30 -4.63 33.57
CA LEU A 228 -8.40 -4.98 32.16
C LEU A 228 -8.83 -3.79 31.30
N LEU A 229 -9.82 -3.01 31.74
CA LEU A 229 -10.25 -1.81 31.02
C LEU A 229 -9.15 -0.75 30.98
N LEU A 230 -8.46 -0.52 32.10
CA LEU A 230 -7.34 0.41 32.16
C LEU A 230 -6.21 -0.03 31.24
N ALA A 231 -5.84 -1.31 31.26
CA ALA A 231 -4.80 -1.85 30.38
C ALA A 231 -5.17 -1.68 28.89
N TYR A 232 -6.43 -1.94 28.52
CA TYR A 232 -6.91 -1.71 27.16
C TYR A 232 -6.81 -0.24 26.75
N ILE A 233 -7.23 0.69 27.62
CA ILE A 233 -7.14 2.13 27.38
C ILE A 233 -5.67 2.57 27.25
N VAL A 234 -4.76 2.02 28.05
CA VAL A 234 -3.33 2.32 27.93
C VAL A 234 -2.78 1.82 26.60
N VAL A 235 -3.05 0.57 26.22
CA VAL A 235 -2.52 -0.03 25.00
C VAL A 235 -3.09 0.62 23.73
N VAL A 236 -4.39 0.94 23.72
CA VAL A 236 -5.06 1.46 22.51
C VAL A 236 -5.08 3.00 22.48
N GLY A 237 -5.19 3.65 23.64
CA GLY A 237 -5.31 5.09 23.75
C GLY A 237 -4.00 5.81 24.03
N VAL A 238 -3.14 5.27 24.92
CA VAL A 238 -1.94 5.98 25.37
C VAL A 238 -0.71 5.62 24.53
N VAL A 239 -0.49 4.33 24.23
CA VAL A 239 0.69 3.89 23.47
C VAL A 239 0.81 4.59 22.10
N PRO A 240 -0.26 4.76 21.29
CA PRO A 240 -0.14 5.45 20.01
C PRO A 240 0.20 6.94 20.11
N ILE A 241 0.02 7.57 21.29
CA ILE A 241 0.30 8.99 21.51
C ILE A 241 1.79 9.20 21.91
N LEU A 242 2.49 8.14 22.32
CA LEU A 242 3.89 8.24 22.72
C LEU A 242 4.79 8.50 21.49
N PRO A 243 5.78 9.41 21.60
CA PRO A 243 6.67 9.74 20.48
C PRO A 243 7.43 8.50 19.98
N GLY A 244 7.41 8.25 18.67
CA GLY A 244 8.02 7.08 18.04
C GLY A 244 7.13 5.82 18.00
N SER A 245 5.87 5.92 18.40
CA SER A 245 4.93 4.79 18.42
C SER A 245 4.01 4.80 17.20
N ALA A 246 3.70 3.63 16.66
CA ALA A 246 2.68 3.46 15.63
C ALA A 246 1.35 2.99 16.25
N ILE A 247 0.28 3.02 15.44
CA ILE A 247 -1.01 2.42 15.82
C ILE A 247 -0.79 0.92 16.10
N VAL A 248 -1.15 0.48 17.31
CA VAL A 248 -0.91 -0.91 17.74
C VAL A 248 -1.78 -1.87 16.92
N PRO A 249 -1.19 -2.87 16.22
CA PRO A 249 -1.96 -3.86 15.46
C PRO A 249 -2.91 -4.66 16.35
N LYS A 250 -4.09 -5.03 15.84
CA LYS A 250 -5.11 -5.77 16.60
C LYS A 250 -4.60 -7.09 17.22
N SER A 251 -3.69 -7.79 16.53
CA SER A 251 -3.04 -9.02 17.02
C SER A 251 -2.16 -8.76 18.25
N VAL A 252 -1.45 -7.64 18.26
CA VAL A 252 -0.57 -7.23 19.35
C VAL A 252 -1.40 -6.78 20.55
N VAL A 253 -2.46 -6.00 20.34
CA VAL A 253 -3.43 -5.65 21.39
C VAL A 253 -3.98 -6.92 22.06
N LEU A 254 -4.38 -7.92 21.27
CA LEU A 254 -4.88 -9.20 21.78
C LEU A 254 -3.85 -9.90 22.69
N GLN A 255 -2.58 -9.97 22.28
CA GLN A 255 -1.51 -10.59 23.06
C GLN A 255 -1.28 -9.89 24.40
N TYR A 256 -1.23 -8.55 24.41
CA TYR A 256 -1.09 -7.78 25.65
C TYR A 256 -2.30 -8.00 26.58
N MET A 257 -3.52 -7.97 26.04
CA MET A 257 -4.73 -8.18 26.84
C MET A 257 -4.81 -9.60 27.43
N ILE A 258 -4.41 -10.62 26.69
CA ILE A 258 -4.30 -12.00 27.20
C ILE A 258 -3.27 -12.06 28.34
N THR A 259 -2.13 -11.41 28.19
CA THR A 259 -1.07 -11.41 29.21
C THR A 259 -1.55 -10.75 30.50
N VAL A 260 -2.23 -9.60 30.40
CA VAL A 260 -2.83 -8.91 31.56
C VAL A 260 -3.92 -9.78 32.19
N LEU A 261 -4.78 -10.42 31.39
CA LEU A 261 -5.81 -11.33 31.88
C LEU A 261 -5.22 -12.49 32.68
N VAL A 262 -4.18 -13.15 32.16
CA VAL A 262 -3.49 -14.25 32.85
C VAL A 262 -2.90 -13.75 34.16
N GLY A 263 -2.23 -12.58 34.17
CA GLY A 263 -1.69 -11.99 35.40
C GLY A 263 -2.77 -11.69 36.45
N VAL A 264 -3.92 -11.14 36.02
CA VAL A 264 -5.06 -10.89 36.90
C VAL A 264 -5.64 -12.19 37.45
N LEU A 265 -5.80 -13.22 36.62
CA LEU A 265 -6.32 -14.52 37.06
C LEU A 265 -5.38 -15.20 38.06
N ILE A 266 -4.08 -15.18 37.81
CA ILE A 266 -3.07 -15.70 38.75
C ILE A 266 -3.21 -14.98 40.11
N TYR A 267 -3.25 -13.64 40.10
CA TYR A 267 -3.39 -12.86 41.33
C TYR A 267 -4.66 -13.19 42.14
N VAL A 268 -5.79 -13.32 41.44
CA VAL A 268 -7.07 -13.60 42.09
C VAL A 268 -7.11 -15.05 42.59
N SER A 269 -6.49 -16.00 41.88
CA SER A 269 -6.45 -17.42 42.25
C SER A 269 -5.48 -17.77 43.37
N ASP A 270 -4.51 -16.89 43.68
CA ASP A 270 -3.47 -17.12 44.70
C ASP A 270 -4.02 -17.19 46.14
N ASN A 271 -5.28 -16.81 46.37
CA ASN A 271 -5.89 -16.87 47.68
C ASN A 271 -7.35 -17.35 47.58
N GLU A 272 -7.69 -18.40 48.33
CA GLU A 272 -9.01 -19.04 48.28
C GLU A 272 -10.16 -18.09 48.66
N GLU A 273 -9.93 -17.16 49.61
CA GLU A 273 -10.91 -16.15 50.00
C GLU A 273 -11.15 -15.15 48.86
N ARG A 274 -10.09 -14.65 48.22
CA ARG A 274 -10.20 -13.77 47.05
C ARG A 274 -10.86 -14.48 45.86
N TRP A 275 -10.51 -15.75 45.63
CA TRP A 275 -11.10 -16.55 44.57
C TRP A 275 -12.60 -16.77 44.78
N ARG A 276 -13.01 -17.05 46.02
CA ARG A 276 -14.43 -17.17 46.38
C ARG A 276 -15.18 -15.87 46.15
N GLN A 277 -14.66 -14.75 46.66
CA GLN A 277 -15.27 -13.42 46.46
C GLN A 277 -15.30 -13.03 44.99
N PHE A 278 -14.26 -13.31 44.21
CA PHE A 278 -14.23 -13.04 42.77
C PHE A 278 -15.34 -13.75 42.00
N LYS A 279 -15.64 -15.01 42.35
CA LYS A 279 -16.69 -15.80 41.69
C LYS A 279 -18.10 -15.43 42.14
N GLU A 280 -18.26 -14.80 43.30
CA GLU A 280 -19.55 -14.50 43.92
C GLU A 280 -20.52 -13.77 42.97
N PRO A 281 -20.15 -12.70 42.25
CA PRO A 281 -21.06 -12.01 41.34
C PRO A 281 -21.49 -12.87 40.15
N ILE A 282 -20.57 -13.71 39.65
CA ILE A 282 -20.83 -14.61 38.51
C ILE A 282 -21.81 -15.70 38.95
N GLN A 283 -21.55 -16.34 40.09
CA GLN A 283 -22.43 -17.36 40.66
C GLN A 283 -23.79 -16.78 41.04
N ALA A 284 -23.83 -15.57 41.59
CA ALA A 284 -25.07 -14.88 41.92
C ALA A 284 -25.96 -14.73 40.68
N VAL A 285 -25.42 -14.19 39.57
CA VAL A 285 -26.16 -14.04 38.31
C VAL A 285 -26.62 -15.40 37.76
N LEU A 286 -25.80 -16.44 37.85
CA LEU A 286 -26.07 -17.78 37.29
C LEU A 286 -26.99 -18.66 38.14
N VAL A 287 -27.09 -18.43 39.45
CA VAL A 287 -27.82 -19.32 40.37
C VAL A 287 -29.01 -18.63 41.01
N GLU A 288 -28.88 -17.38 41.45
CA GLU A 288 -29.91 -16.74 42.29
C GLU A 288 -31.23 -16.49 41.53
N PRO A 289 -32.39 -16.93 42.07
CA PRO A 289 -33.69 -16.73 41.43
C PRO A 289 -34.07 -15.26 41.26
N ARG A 290 -33.64 -14.37 42.17
CA ARG A 290 -33.93 -12.94 42.10
C ARG A 290 -33.29 -12.24 40.90
N LEU A 291 -32.21 -12.81 40.35
CA LEU A 291 -31.46 -12.25 39.22
C LEU A 291 -31.87 -12.87 37.87
N LYS A 292 -32.99 -13.61 37.80
CA LYS A 292 -33.47 -14.27 36.56
C LYS A 292 -33.60 -13.32 35.38
N VAL A 293 -34.10 -12.10 35.60
CA VAL A 293 -34.24 -11.08 34.53
C VAL A 293 -32.86 -10.62 34.05
N VAL A 294 -31.95 -10.33 34.97
CA VAL A 294 -30.57 -9.93 34.65
C VAL A 294 -29.86 -11.04 33.86
N ARG A 295 -30.01 -12.30 34.28
CA ARG A 295 -29.48 -13.47 33.56
C ARG A 295 -30.02 -13.55 32.14
N ALA A 296 -31.33 -13.41 31.94
CA ALA A 296 -31.96 -13.46 30.63
C ALA A 296 -31.42 -12.34 29.71
N VAL A 297 -31.27 -11.13 30.24
CA VAL A 297 -30.69 -9.98 29.52
C VAL A 297 -29.22 -10.24 29.15
N VAL A 298 -28.41 -10.76 30.08
CA VAL A 298 -27.00 -11.10 29.82
C VAL A 298 -26.89 -12.18 28.73
N VAL A 299 -27.68 -13.24 28.79
CA VAL A 299 -27.67 -14.30 27.78
C VAL A 299 -28.07 -13.75 26.41
N ALA A 300 -29.17 -13.00 26.32
CA ALA A 300 -29.61 -12.39 25.07
C ALA A 300 -28.56 -11.41 24.50
N GLY A 301 -27.94 -10.60 25.37
CA GLY A 301 -26.89 -9.65 24.99
C GLY A 301 -25.63 -10.35 24.48
N VAL A 302 -25.17 -11.40 25.15
CA VAL A 302 -24.02 -12.21 24.69
C VAL A 302 -24.32 -12.87 23.36
N THR A 303 -25.51 -13.47 23.19
CA THR A 303 -25.91 -14.08 21.91
C THR A 303 -25.96 -13.03 20.78
N ALA A 304 -26.53 -11.86 21.03
CA ALA A 304 -26.57 -10.77 20.05
C ALA A 304 -25.16 -10.26 19.71
N LEU A 305 -24.29 -10.08 20.71
CA LEU A 305 -22.90 -9.64 20.50
C LEU A 305 -22.11 -10.66 19.67
N VAL A 306 -22.22 -11.96 19.99
CA VAL A 306 -21.58 -13.03 19.21
C VAL A 306 -22.10 -13.02 17.77
N GLY A 307 -23.41 -12.85 17.58
CA GLY A 307 -24.01 -12.72 16.25
C GLY A 307 -23.48 -11.51 15.47
N LEU A 308 -23.37 -10.35 16.10
CA LEU A 308 -22.82 -9.13 15.49
C LEU A 308 -21.34 -9.28 15.12
N VAL A 309 -20.53 -9.88 16.00
CA VAL A 309 -19.11 -10.17 15.74
C VAL A 309 -18.97 -11.15 14.58
N ALA A 310 -19.71 -12.26 14.60
CA ALA A 310 -19.70 -13.26 13.54
C ALA A 310 -20.14 -12.66 12.19
N TYR A 311 -21.20 -11.84 12.19
CA TYR A 311 -21.62 -11.12 11.00
C TYR A 311 -20.51 -10.18 10.49
N GLY A 312 -19.86 -9.42 11.36
CA GLY A 312 -18.74 -8.55 10.98
C GLY A 312 -17.53 -9.31 10.41
N GLN A 313 -17.29 -10.54 10.88
CA GLN A 313 -16.19 -11.40 10.39
C GLN A 313 -16.52 -12.10 9.07
N VAL A 314 -17.77 -12.48 8.86
CA VAL A 314 -18.20 -13.29 7.70
C VAL A 314 -18.79 -12.43 6.58
N LYS A 315 -19.18 -11.17 6.86
CA LYS A 315 -19.67 -10.24 5.84
C LYS A 315 -18.65 -10.14 4.72
N THR A 316 -19.02 -10.61 3.54
CA THR A 316 -18.19 -10.59 2.34
C THR A 316 -17.85 -9.14 2.00
N THR A 317 -16.56 -8.84 1.86
CA THR A 317 -16.10 -7.57 1.30
C THR A 317 -15.72 -7.83 -0.15
N VAL A 318 -16.20 -6.99 -1.07
CA VAL A 318 -15.76 -7.00 -2.48
C VAL A 318 -14.53 -6.10 -2.60
N ALA A 319 -13.55 -6.31 -1.72
CA ALA A 319 -12.29 -5.58 -1.75
C ALA A 319 -11.29 -6.39 -2.55
N ALA A 320 -10.56 -5.72 -3.45
CA ALA A 320 -9.53 -6.40 -4.18
C ALA A 320 -8.39 -6.84 -3.26
N PRO A 321 -7.88 -8.09 -3.37
CA PRO A 321 -6.72 -8.45 -2.60
C PRO A 321 -5.56 -7.52 -2.99
N PRO A 322 -4.74 -7.08 -2.02
CA PRO A 322 -3.71 -6.05 -2.21
C PRO A 322 -2.49 -6.54 -3.03
N ASN A 323 -2.66 -7.55 -3.88
CA ASN A 323 -1.59 -8.00 -4.77
C ASN A 323 -1.25 -6.90 -5.78
N LEU A 324 0.04 -6.73 -6.04
CA LEU A 324 0.55 -5.87 -7.11
C LEU A 324 -0.06 -6.29 -8.45
N ARG A 325 -0.98 -5.46 -8.94
CA ARG A 325 -1.62 -5.60 -10.25
C ARG A 325 -0.60 -5.31 -11.35
N SER A 326 -0.46 -6.21 -12.32
CA SER A 326 0.07 -5.79 -13.63
C SER A 326 -1.09 -5.17 -14.42
N ILE A 327 -1.07 -3.84 -14.58
CA ILE A 327 -2.12 -3.10 -15.32
C ILE A 327 -2.20 -3.57 -16.78
N HIS A 328 -1.08 -4.05 -17.31
CA HIS A 328 -0.90 -4.56 -18.66
C HIS A 328 -0.19 -5.93 -18.59
N PRO A 329 -0.93 -7.05 -18.47
CA PRO A 329 -0.32 -8.38 -18.44
C PRO A 329 0.45 -8.64 -19.74
N ALA A 330 1.55 -9.38 -19.70
CA ALA A 330 2.34 -9.60 -20.91
C ALA A 330 1.49 -10.31 -22.00
N PRO A 331 1.44 -9.79 -23.24
CA PRO A 331 0.72 -10.45 -24.30
C PRO A 331 1.45 -11.75 -24.68
N PRO A 332 0.73 -12.79 -25.13
CA PRO A 332 1.37 -13.96 -25.72
C PRO A 332 2.09 -13.56 -27.02
N ALA A 333 3.12 -14.33 -27.41
CA ALA A 333 3.83 -14.08 -28.67
C ALA A 333 2.92 -14.24 -29.91
N GLU A 334 1.97 -15.19 -29.83
CA GLU A 334 1.04 -15.52 -30.90
C GLU A 334 -0.36 -15.76 -30.34
N ILE A 335 -1.37 -15.49 -31.17
CA ILE A 335 -2.77 -15.80 -30.89
C ILE A 335 -3.43 -16.45 -32.10
N THR A 336 -4.43 -17.29 -31.87
CA THR A 336 -5.30 -17.80 -32.94
C THR A 336 -6.53 -16.93 -33.06
N PHE A 337 -6.70 -16.19 -34.15
CA PHE A 337 -7.90 -15.40 -34.45
C PHE A 337 -8.73 -16.13 -35.51
N ARG A 338 -9.91 -16.65 -35.16
CA ARG A 338 -10.80 -17.39 -36.08
C ARG A 338 -10.09 -18.47 -36.92
N GLY A 339 -9.19 -19.24 -36.30
CA GLY A 339 -8.40 -20.30 -36.95
C GLY A 339 -7.13 -19.83 -37.68
N LYS A 340 -6.88 -18.52 -37.76
CA LYS A 340 -5.64 -17.94 -38.29
C LYS A 340 -4.68 -17.61 -37.16
N THR A 341 -3.45 -18.10 -37.22
CA THR A 341 -2.40 -17.70 -36.27
C THR A 341 -1.91 -16.28 -36.61
N ILE A 342 -1.87 -15.41 -35.63
CA ILE A 342 -1.37 -14.04 -35.70
C ILE A 342 -0.24 -13.89 -34.68
N THR A 343 0.96 -13.60 -35.15
CA THR A 343 2.09 -13.23 -34.30
C THR A 343 1.95 -11.76 -33.88
N LEU A 344 1.94 -11.48 -32.58
CA LEU A 344 1.72 -10.13 -32.04
C LEU A 344 3.00 -9.29 -31.95
N THR A 345 4.14 -9.97 -31.78
CA THR A 345 5.47 -9.34 -31.77
C THR A 345 5.77 -8.74 -33.14
N GLY A 346 6.08 -7.45 -33.19
CA GLY A 346 6.36 -6.75 -34.46
C GLY A 346 5.12 -6.46 -35.32
N LEU A 347 3.92 -6.83 -34.87
CA LEU A 347 2.71 -6.58 -35.62
C LEU A 347 2.30 -5.11 -35.49
N GLU A 348 2.22 -4.44 -36.63
CA GLU A 348 1.67 -3.10 -36.77
C GLU A 348 0.25 -3.18 -37.34
N ASN A 349 -0.54 -2.15 -37.11
CA ASN A 349 -1.89 -2.07 -37.65
C ASN A 349 -1.84 -2.06 -39.20
N PRO A 350 -2.33 -3.11 -39.88
CA PRO A 350 -2.17 -3.25 -41.33
C PRO A 350 -2.93 -2.18 -42.11
N LEU A 351 -3.94 -1.55 -41.51
CA LEU A 351 -4.74 -0.50 -42.14
C LEU A 351 -3.94 0.80 -42.35
N ARG A 352 -2.87 1.03 -41.57
CA ARG A 352 -1.99 2.20 -41.73
C ARG A 352 -1.21 2.20 -43.05
N ARG A 353 -1.13 1.07 -43.76
CA ARG A 353 -0.48 0.96 -45.08
C ARG A 353 -1.30 1.59 -46.21
N TYR A 354 -2.55 1.96 -45.96
CA TYR A 354 -3.48 2.51 -46.96
C TYR A 354 -3.95 3.91 -46.54
N PRO A 355 -3.09 4.94 -46.62
CA PRO A 355 -3.40 6.28 -46.12
C PRO A 355 -4.64 6.89 -46.78
N ASP A 356 -4.86 6.65 -48.07
CA ASP A 356 -6.03 7.16 -48.81
C ASP A 356 -7.36 6.59 -48.27
N SER A 357 -7.32 5.41 -47.67
CA SER A 357 -8.49 4.76 -47.07
C SER A 357 -8.63 5.01 -45.57
N LEU A 358 -7.65 5.69 -44.94
CA LEU A 358 -7.64 5.92 -43.49
C LEU A 358 -8.89 6.64 -42.97
N PRO A 359 -9.44 7.68 -43.65
CA PRO A 359 -10.69 8.32 -43.21
C PRO A 359 -11.87 7.34 -43.16
N SER A 360 -11.92 6.37 -44.09
CA SER A 360 -12.98 5.36 -44.11
C SER A 360 -12.83 4.36 -42.96
N TYR A 361 -11.60 3.95 -42.63
CA TYR A 361 -11.33 3.07 -41.49
C TYR A 361 -11.62 3.75 -40.15
N LEU A 362 -11.31 5.04 -40.02
CA LEU A 362 -11.66 5.82 -38.82
C LEU A 362 -13.19 5.94 -38.66
N ALA A 363 -13.93 6.16 -39.76
CA ALA A 363 -15.39 6.18 -39.73
C ALA A 363 -15.98 4.81 -39.34
N GLU A 364 -15.41 3.72 -39.87
CA GLU A 364 -15.78 2.35 -39.46
C GLU A 364 -15.48 2.10 -37.98
N GLY A 365 -14.30 2.48 -37.51
CA GLY A 365 -13.88 2.35 -36.12
C GLY A 365 -14.78 3.11 -35.16
N LYS A 366 -15.16 4.33 -35.53
CA LYS A 366 -16.15 5.13 -34.80
C LYS A 366 -17.48 4.39 -34.71
N ARG A 367 -18.01 3.90 -35.83
CA ARG A 367 -19.27 3.12 -35.83
C ARG A 367 -19.17 1.92 -34.89
N VAL A 368 -18.09 1.15 -34.97
CA VAL A 368 -17.87 -0.04 -34.13
C VAL A 368 -17.83 0.35 -32.65
N TYR A 369 -17.10 1.41 -32.29
CA TYR A 369 -17.00 1.89 -30.91
C TYR A 369 -18.37 2.24 -30.32
N TYR A 370 -19.13 3.09 -31.02
CA TYR A 370 -20.43 3.58 -30.53
C TYR A 370 -21.49 2.46 -30.44
N GLN A 371 -21.41 1.45 -31.29
CA GLN A 371 -22.35 0.32 -31.26
C GLN A 371 -22.02 -0.70 -30.16
N ASN A 372 -20.74 -0.90 -29.84
CA ASN A 372 -20.28 -2.07 -29.09
C ASN A 372 -19.53 -1.74 -27.80
N CYS A 373 -18.69 -0.71 -27.82
CA CYS A 373 -17.73 -0.43 -26.74
C CYS A 373 -18.22 0.67 -25.79
N LEU A 374 -18.96 1.66 -26.33
CA LEU A 374 -19.52 2.80 -25.62
C LEU A 374 -20.25 2.44 -24.31
N PRO A 375 -21.11 1.40 -24.25
CA PRO A 375 -21.88 1.12 -23.03
C PRO A 375 -21.02 0.87 -21.79
N CYS A 376 -19.77 0.41 -21.98
CA CYS A 376 -18.83 0.17 -20.89
C CYS A 376 -17.72 1.24 -20.82
N HIS A 377 -17.20 1.69 -21.97
CA HIS A 377 -16.04 2.58 -22.00
C HIS A 377 -16.36 4.08 -22.05
N GLY A 378 -17.64 4.46 -22.22
CA GLY A 378 -18.09 5.86 -22.20
C GLY A 378 -17.88 6.58 -23.54
N ASP A 379 -18.61 7.67 -23.76
CA ASP A 379 -18.47 8.54 -24.95
C ASP A 379 -17.19 9.36 -24.92
N HIS A 380 -16.72 9.70 -23.73
CA HIS A 380 -15.44 10.39 -23.51
C HIS A 380 -14.22 9.46 -23.51
N LEU A 381 -14.39 8.15 -23.76
CA LEU A 381 -13.31 7.15 -23.69
C LEU A 381 -12.67 7.04 -22.29
N ASP A 382 -13.40 7.41 -21.24
CA ASP A 382 -12.89 7.56 -19.88
C ASP A 382 -13.16 6.36 -18.98
N GLY A 383 -13.76 5.30 -19.53
CA GLY A 383 -14.14 4.10 -18.77
C GLY A 383 -15.41 4.28 -17.93
N GLN A 384 -16.15 5.38 -18.10
CA GLN A 384 -17.36 5.70 -17.35
C GLN A 384 -18.64 5.45 -18.16
N GLY A 385 -18.68 4.37 -18.94
CA GLY A 385 -19.89 3.96 -19.65
C GLY A 385 -21.04 3.61 -18.69
N HIS A 386 -22.27 3.60 -19.20
CA HIS A 386 -23.47 3.31 -18.40
C HIS A 386 -23.39 2.03 -17.56
N PHE A 387 -22.70 1.00 -18.06
CA PHE A 387 -22.51 -0.28 -17.36
C PHE A 387 -21.22 -0.36 -16.53
N ALA A 388 -20.33 0.64 -16.60
CA ALA A 388 -19.04 0.63 -15.90
C ALA A 388 -19.14 0.35 -14.39
N PRO A 389 -20.10 0.93 -13.63
CA PRO A 389 -20.20 0.70 -12.18
C PRO A 389 -20.47 -0.76 -11.78
N GLY A 390 -20.94 -1.60 -12.72
CA GLY A 390 -21.17 -3.02 -12.48
C GLY A 390 -19.91 -3.88 -12.48
N PHE A 391 -18.75 -3.31 -12.84
CA PHE A 391 -17.50 -4.05 -12.99
C PHE A 391 -16.45 -3.62 -11.97
N ASN A 392 -15.73 -4.60 -11.43
CA ASN A 392 -14.51 -4.41 -10.69
C ASN A 392 -13.45 -5.33 -11.29
N PRO A 393 -12.32 -4.82 -11.80
CA PRO A 393 -11.98 -3.41 -11.99
C PRO A 393 -12.90 -2.72 -12.99
N LEU A 394 -12.98 -1.39 -12.89
CA LEU A 394 -13.66 -0.55 -13.88
C LEU A 394 -13.02 -0.74 -15.27
N PRO A 395 -13.80 -0.52 -16.35
CA PRO A 395 -13.25 -0.42 -17.71
C PRO A 395 -12.10 0.59 -17.79
N ALA A 396 -11.14 0.33 -18.68
CA ALA A 396 -9.96 1.19 -18.82
C ALA A 396 -10.34 2.60 -19.29
N ASN A 397 -9.74 3.61 -18.63
CA ASN A 397 -9.80 5.02 -19.02
C ASN A 397 -8.74 5.31 -20.10
N PHE A 398 -9.15 5.39 -21.36
CA PHE A 398 -8.23 5.62 -22.48
C PHE A 398 -7.66 7.04 -22.55
N GLN A 399 -8.21 7.99 -21.78
CA GLN A 399 -7.68 9.35 -21.66
C GLN A 399 -6.43 9.41 -20.77
N ASP A 400 -6.23 8.43 -19.88
CA ASP A 400 -5.04 8.40 -19.04
C ASP A 400 -3.83 7.92 -19.84
N ASN A 401 -2.74 8.70 -19.80
CA ASN A 401 -1.45 8.35 -20.38
C ASN A 401 -0.91 7.00 -19.88
N GLY A 402 -1.34 6.50 -18.71
CA GLY A 402 -1.00 5.16 -18.21
C GLY A 402 -1.67 3.98 -18.93
N THR A 403 -2.58 4.23 -19.88
CA THR A 403 -3.38 3.19 -20.55
C THR A 403 -2.91 2.91 -21.98
N ILE A 404 -3.71 3.22 -23.00
CA ILE A 404 -3.44 2.87 -24.41
C ILE A 404 -2.19 3.56 -24.96
N ALA A 405 -1.80 4.72 -24.42
CA ALA A 405 -0.55 5.39 -24.77
C ALA A 405 0.69 4.56 -24.41
N GLN A 406 0.59 3.64 -23.44
CA GLN A 406 1.68 2.74 -23.06
C GLN A 406 1.63 1.39 -23.79
N LEU A 407 0.80 1.25 -24.82
CA LEU A 407 0.54 -0.03 -25.50
C LEU A 407 0.82 0.06 -26.99
N THR A 408 1.22 -1.07 -27.58
CA THR A 408 1.27 -1.25 -29.03
C THR A 408 -0.14 -1.53 -29.56
N GLU A 409 -0.42 -1.19 -30.83
CA GLU A 409 -1.72 -1.51 -31.43
C GLU A 409 -1.99 -3.02 -31.46
N SER A 410 -0.95 -3.86 -31.58
CA SER A 410 -1.08 -5.32 -31.52
C SER A 410 -1.50 -5.82 -30.14
N PHE A 411 -1.06 -5.17 -29.06
CA PHE A 411 -1.55 -5.47 -27.72
C PHE A 411 -3.05 -5.13 -27.60
N VAL A 412 -3.44 -3.96 -28.07
CA VAL A 412 -4.86 -3.54 -28.03
C VAL A 412 -5.72 -4.48 -28.88
N PHE A 413 -5.23 -4.91 -30.05
CA PHE A 413 -5.87 -5.94 -30.88
C PHE A 413 -6.11 -7.22 -30.10
N TRP A 414 -5.10 -7.74 -29.41
CA TRP A 414 -5.25 -8.91 -28.57
C TRP A 414 -6.30 -8.71 -27.46
N ARG A 415 -6.27 -7.57 -26.76
CA ARG A 415 -7.25 -7.27 -25.70
C ARG A 415 -8.67 -7.20 -26.22
N VAL A 416 -8.88 -6.59 -27.39
CA VAL A 416 -10.21 -6.53 -28.03
C VAL A 416 -10.63 -7.91 -28.51
N ALA A 417 -9.78 -8.62 -29.26
CA ALA A 417 -10.11 -9.92 -29.83
C ALA A 417 -10.44 -10.96 -28.75
N LYS A 418 -9.61 -11.08 -27.70
CA LYS A 418 -9.71 -12.14 -26.69
C LYS A 418 -10.49 -11.75 -25.44
N GLY A 419 -10.69 -10.46 -25.17
CA GLY A 419 -11.45 -10.02 -24.00
C GLY A 419 -10.85 -10.48 -22.67
N GLY A 420 -11.70 -10.89 -21.74
CA GLY A 420 -11.32 -11.37 -20.41
C GLY A 420 -10.84 -12.81 -20.26
N PRO A 421 -11.43 -13.80 -20.93
CA PRO A 421 -11.04 -15.21 -20.79
C PRO A 421 -9.58 -15.46 -21.20
N GLY A 422 -8.88 -16.31 -20.45
CA GLY A 422 -7.52 -16.74 -20.78
C GLY A 422 -6.42 -15.72 -20.49
N LEU A 423 -6.69 -14.69 -19.68
CA LEU A 423 -5.66 -13.76 -19.20
C LEU A 423 -4.56 -14.49 -18.40
N PRO A 424 -3.28 -14.08 -18.54
CA PRO A 424 -2.17 -14.62 -17.74
C PRO A 424 -2.43 -14.49 -16.24
N ARG A 425 -1.81 -15.36 -15.43
CA ARG A 425 -2.03 -15.41 -13.97
C ARG A 425 -1.75 -14.07 -13.26
N GLU A 426 -0.86 -13.23 -13.80
CA GLU A 426 -0.61 -11.88 -13.28
C GLU A 426 -1.79 -10.90 -13.42
N GLY A 427 -2.79 -11.20 -14.24
CA GLY A 427 -4.05 -10.47 -14.31
C GLY A 427 -5.10 -10.91 -13.28
N THR A 428 -4.84 -12.00 -12.55
CA THR A 428 -5.77 -12.58 -11.55
C THR A 428 -5.63 -11.87 -10.19
N PRO A 429 -6.68 -11.82 -9.35
CA PRO A 429 -7.97 -12.53 -9.44
C PRO A 429 -9.03 -11.85 -10.33
N TRP A 430 -8.72 -10.71 -10.94
CA TRP A 430 -9.69 -9.90 -11.66
C TRP A 430 -9.76 -10.25 -13.15
N ASN A 431 -10.56 -11.25 -13.48
CA ASN A 431 -10.86 -11.51 -14.89
C ASN A 431 -11.63 -10.30 -15.45
N SER A 432 -11.09 -9.69 -16.51
CA SER A 432 -11.78 -8.60 -17.21
C SER A 432 -13.17 -9.04 -17.64
N ALA A 433 -14.18 -8.18 -17.48
CA ALA A 433 -15.53 -8.45 -17.98
C ALA A 433 -15.68 -8.16 -19.50
N MET A 434 -14.58 -7.82 -20.18
CA MET A 434 -14.59 -7.49 -21.60
C MET A 434 -14.95 -8.73 -22.44
N PRO A 435 -15.97 -8.64 -23.31
CA PRO A 435 -16.35 -9.73 -24.20
C PRO A 435 -15.23 -10.18 -25.13
N VAL A 436 -15.32 -11.43 -25.60
CA VAL A 436 -14.45 -11.99 -26.63
C VAL A 436 -14.91 -11.46 -27.99
N TRP A 437 -14.44 -10.28 -28.40
CA TRP A 437 -14.96 -9.61 -29.59
C TRP A 437 -14.62 -10.31 -30.91
N GLU A 438 -13.65 -11.24 -30.93
CA GLU A 438 -13.39 -12.03 -32.14
C GLU A 438 -14.59 -12.85 -32.60
N ASP A 439 -15.55 -13.16 -31.73
CA ASP A 439 -16.77 -13.87 -32.11
C ASP A 439 -17.78 -12.97 -32.85
N PHE A 440 -17.67 -11.65 -32.68
CA PHE A 440 -18.65 -10.68 -33.16
C PHE A 440 -18.12 -9.72 -34.23
N LEU A 441 -16.85 -9.35 -34.16
CA LEU A 441 -16.21 -8.36 -35.03
C LEU A 441 -15.20 -9.01 -35.98
N THR A 442 -15.09 -8.45 -37.18
CA THR A 442 -14.05 -8.85 -38.14
C THR A 442 -12.67 -8.32 -37.72
N GLU A 443 -11.59 -8.94 -38.23
CA GLU A 443 -10.20 -8.48 -38.01
C GLU A 443 -10.06 -6.98 -38.40
N ARG A 444 -10.67 -6.58 -39.53
CA ARG A 444 -10.68 -5.19 -39.99
C ARG A 444 -11.40 -4.27 -39.01
N GLU A 445 -12.60 -4.62 -38.55
CA GLU A 445 -13.36 -3.80 -37.60
C GLU A 445 -12.63 -3.60 -36.28
N ILE A 446 -11.92 -4.63 -35.79
CA ILE A 446 -11.07 -4.52 -34.59
C ILE A 446 -9.91 -3.55 -34.86
N TRP A 447 -9.22 -3.67 -35.98
CA TRP A 447 -8.16 -2.71 -36.34
C TRP A 447 -8.69 -1.28 -36.54
N SER A 448 -9.86 -1.13 -37.14
CA SER A 448 -10.53 0.15 -37.36
C SER A 448 -10.90 0.82 -36.03
N VAL A 449 -11.45 0.09 -35.06
CA VAL A 449 -11.77 0.67 -33.74
C VAL A 449 -10.50 1.08 -32.98
N ILE A 450 -9.40 0.34 -33.12
CA ILE A 450 -8.10 0.71 -32.54
C ILE A 450 -7.59 2.01 -33.14
N LEU A 451 -7.66 2.17 -34.48
CA LEU A 451 -7.33 3.45 -35.13
C LEU A 451 -8.14 4.60 -34.55
N PHE A 452 -9.46 4.41 -34.44
CA PHE A 452 -10.35 5.42 -33.87
C PHE A 452 -9.99 5.79 -32.43
N LEU A 453 -9.64 4.82 -31.58
CA LEU A 453 -9.24 5.09 -30.19
C LEU A 453 -7.99 5.98 -30.11
N TYR A 454 -6.94 5.66 -30.87
CA TYR A 454 -5.72 6.45 -30.89
C TYR A 454 -5.93 7.84 -31.50
N GLU A 455 -6.71 7.93 -32.59
CA GLU A 455 -7.07 9.21 -33.21
C GLU A 455 -7.86 10.11 -32.24
N GLN A 456 -8.90 9.56 -31.61
CA GLN A 456 -9.82 10.33 -30.76
C GLN A 456 -9.18 10.76 -29.43
N THR A 457 -8.22 9.98 -28.91
CA THR A 457 -7.47 10.36 -27.70
C THR A 457 -6.26 11.25 -28.00
N GLY A 458 -5.80 11.30 -29.26
CA GLY A 458 -4.58 12.00 -29.64
C GLY A 458 -3.29 11.30 -29.20
N TRP A 459 -3.37 10.08 -28.66
CA TRP A 459 -2.19 9.32 -28.28
C TRP A 459 -1.50 8.68 -29.48
N THR A 460 -0.17 8.62 -29.44
CA THR A 460 0.61 7.81 -30.38
C THR A 460 0.86 6.41 -29.78
N PRO A 461 0.55 5.31 -30.50
CA PRO A 461 0.82 3.96 -30.01
C PRO A 461 2.32 3.72 -29.87
N ARG A 462 2.69 2.80 -28.96
CA ARG A 462 4.07 2.30 -28.91
C ARG A 462 4.39 1.54 -30.20
N THR A 463 5.57 1.74 -30.74
CA THR A 463 6.05 1.08 -31.96
C THR A 463 7.17 0.08 -31.67
N TRP A 464 7.42 -0.78 -32.64
CA TRP A 464 8.49 -1.78 -32.61
C TRP A 464 9.79 -1.17 -33.14
N GLU A 465 10.94 -1.69 -32.70
CA GLU A 465 12.24 -1.34 -33.29
C GLU A 465 12.26 -1.74 -34.78
N LYS A 466 12.70 -0.83 -35.66
CA LYS A 466 13.08 -1.21 -37.03
C LYS A 466 14.40 -1.95 -36.94
N SER A 467 14.39 -3.28 -37.05
CA SER A 467 15.62 -4.05 -37.12
C SER A 467 16.46 -3.52 -38.29
N VAL A 468 17.67 -3.01 -38.00
CA VAL A 468 18.68 -2.80 -39.04
C VAL A 468 19.06 -4.19 -39.54
N SER A 469 18.41 -4.61 -40.64
CA SER A 469 18.81 -5.81 -41.36
C SER A 469 20.25 -5.60 -41.80
N GLY A 470 21.18 -6.35 -41.22
CA GLY A 470 22.58 -6.34 -41.62
C GLY A 470 22.69 -6.65 -43.10
N GLU A 471 23.21 -5.68 -43.86
CA GLU A 471 23.88 -5.97 -45.11
C GLU A 471 25.14 -6.78 -44.77
N LYS A 472 25.21 -7.98 -45.34
CA LYS A 472 26.44 -8.76 -45.45
C LYS A 472 27.36 -8.16 -46.50
#